data_AF-A0A1X1J2P2-F1
#
_entry.id   AF-A0A1X1J2P2-F1
#
_cell.length_a   1.000
_cell.length_b   1.000
_cell.length_c   1.000
_cell.angle_alpha   90.00
_cell.angle_beta   90.00
_cell.angle_gamma   90.00
#
_symmetry.space_group_name_H-M   'P 1'
#
loop_
_entity.id
_entity.type
_entity.pdbx_description
1 polymer ?
#
loop_
_entity_poly.entity_id
_entity_poly.type
_entity_poly.pdbx_seq_one_letter_code
_entity_poly.pdbx_strand_id
1 'polypeptide(L)'
;MMTEKILASLSAALWFLQAFLHFLLLMGVPLGAFVFGGSYTVFPLWLRPANLALCLLWSFFGYSYLLFGRVLTSSWQEKTLTRIVGLVTIFLGLATLFNFFISGSFFEKYVTGSITLLTFLISLFMLYRHN
;
A
#
# COMPACT_ATOMS: atom_id res chain seq x y z
N MET A 1 15.55 -17.13 0.00
CA MET A 1 14.25 -17.85 -0.03
C MET A 1 13.37 -17.62 1.20
N MET A 2 13.70 -18.06 2.42
CA MET A 2 12.79 -17.87 3.59
C MET A 2 12.61 -16.37 3.93
N THR A 3 13.69 -15.60 3.96
CA THR A 3 13.63 -14.15 4.23
C THR A 3 12.81 -13.37 3.20
N GLU A 4 12.93 -13.70 1.91
CA GLU A 4 12.15 -13.05 0.83
C GLU A 4 10.65 -13.31 1.00
N LYS A 5 10.27 -14.56 1.33
CA LYS A 5 8.86 -14.91 1.57
C LYS A 5 8.29 -14.17 2.77
N ILE A 6 9.07 -14.02 3.84
CA ILE A 6 8.66 -13.27 5.04
C ILE A 6 8.45 -11.79 4.69
N LEU A 7 9.43 -11.15 4.03
CA LEU A 7 9.35 -9.74 3.66
C LEU A 7 8.20 -9.46 2.69
N ALA A 8 7.99 -10.35 1.70
CA ALA A 8 6.86 -10.28 0.79
C ALA A 8 5.51 -10.40 1.50
N SER A 9 5.39 -11.35 2.44
CA SER A 9 4.17 -11.54 3.23
C SER A 9 3.89 -10.33 4.12
N LEU A 10 4.93 -9.76 4.73
CA LEU A 10 4.82 -8.54 5.52
C LEU A 10 4.37 -7.35 4.68
N SER A 11 5.01 -7.11 3.54
CA SER A 11 4.58 -6.06 2.59
C SER A 11 3.15 -6.26 2.12
N ALA A 12 2.76 -7.49 1.79
CA ALA A 12 1.40 -7.81 1.39
C ALA A 12 0.39 -7.52 2.52
N ALA A 13 0.70 -7.88 3.76
CA ALA A 13 -0.14 -7.59 4.91
C ALA A 13 -0.33 -6.08 5.12
N LEU A 14 0.72 -5.28 4.95
CA LEU A 14 0.64 -3.81 5.02
C LEU A 14 -0.24 -3.23 3.90
N TRP A 15 -0.13 -3.75 2.68
CA TRP A 15 -1.02 -3.37 1.57
C TRP A 15 -2.48 -3.78 1.81
N PHE A 16 -2.72 -4.99 2.32
CA PHE A 16 -4.08 -5.43 2.64
C PHE A 16 -4.68 -4.66 3.82
N LEU A 17 -3.87 -4.23 4.78
CA LEU A 17 -4.32 -3.33 5.84
C LEU A 17 -4.80 -1.99 5.25
N GLN A 18 -4.07 -1.43 4.28
CA GLN A 18 -4.50 -0.23 3.55
C GLN A 18 -5.76 -0.50 2.72
N ALA A 19 -5.83 -1.63 2.02
CA ALA A 19 -7.04 -2.02 1.26
C ALA A 19 -8.27 -2.13 2.18
N PHE A 20 -8.10 -2.76 3.33
CA PHE A 20 -9.15 -2.91 4.33
C PHE A 20 -9.60 -1.55 4.89
N LEU A 21 -8.67 -0.64 5.16
CA LEU A 21 -9.01 0.75 5.52
C LEU A 21 -9.91 1.40 4.45
N HIS A 22 -9.55 1.30 3.16
CA HIS A 22 -10.39 1.85 2.09
C HIS A 22 -11.74 1.14 1.94
N PHE A 23 -11.81 -0.16 2.21
CA PHE A 23 -13.09 -0.88 2.31
C PHE A 23 -13.97 -0.32 3.43
N LEU A 24 -13.42 -0.05 4.63
CA LEU A 24 -14.18 0.56 5.73
C LEU A 24 -14.65 1.99 5.38
N LEU A 25 -13.81 2.77 4.69
CA LEU A 25 -14.17 4.10 4.21
C LEU A 25 -15.29 4.07 3.17
N LEU A 26 -15.28 3.08 2.27
CA LEU A 26 -16.36 2.80 1.32
C LEU A 26 -17.67 2.50 2.05
N MET A 27 -17.64 1.76 3.16
CA MET A 27 -18.81 1.48 4.00
C MET A 27 -19.29 2.70 4.81
N GLY A 28 -18.51 3.78 4.84
CA GLY A 28 -18.85 5.01 5.57
C GLY A 28 -18.43 5.01 7.04
N VAL A 29 -17.48 4.16 7.43
CA VAL A 29 -16.89 4.17 8.77
C VAL A 29 -16.09 5.48 8.96
N PRO A 30 -16.15 6.12 10.16
CA PRO A 30 -15.54 7.44 10.41
C PRO A 30 -14.01 7.39 10.57
N LEU A 31 -13.29 6.81 9.59
CA LEU A 31 -11.84 6.68 9.58
C LEU A 31 -11.18 7.62 8.57
N GLY A 32 -11.88 8.65 8.09
CA GLY A 32 -11.34 9.52 7.05
C GLY A 32 -10.14 10.34 7.52
N ALA A 33 -9.91 10.47 8.83
CA ALA A 33 -8.68 11.04 9.38
C ALA A 33 -7.39 10.34 8.89
N PHE A 34 -7.45 9.06 8.49
CA PHE A 34 -6.28 8.30 8.04
C PHE A 34 -5.88 8.58 6.58
N VAL A 35 -6.69 9.30 5.81
CA VAL A 35 -6.53 9.47 4.36
C VAL A 35 -6.94 10.88 3.90
N PHE A 36 -6.51 11.30 2.70
CA PHE A 36 -6.97 12.55 2.07
C PHE A 36 -6.80 13.79 2.97
N GLY A 37 -5.69 13.87 3.71
CA GLY A 37 -5.39 14.98 4.62
C GLY A 37 -6.26 15.01 5.87
N GLY A 38 -7.09 14.00 6.11
CA GLY A 38 -8.09 14.02 7.18
C GLY A 38 -9.24 15.02 6.94
N SER A 39 -9.45 15.42 5.68
CA SER A 39 -10.46 16.43 5.32
C SER A 39 -11.89 16.00 5.63
N TYR A 40 -12.15 14.70 5.74
CA TYR A 40 -13.45 14.13 6.03
C TYR A 40 -13.33 13.20 7.23
N THR A 41 -14.25 13.28 8.18
CA THR A 41 -14.38 12.25 9.23
C THR A 41 -15.06 11.01 8.65
N VAL A 42 -16.19 11.21 7.96
CA VAL A 42 -16.93 10.22 7.18
C VAL A 42 -16.90 10.61 5.71
N PHE A 43 -16.58 9.68 4.82
CA PHE A 43 -16.53 9.96 3.38
C PHE A 43 -17.93 10.25 2.79
N PRO A 44 -18.08 11.35 2.03
CA PRO A 44 -19.35 11.66 1.38
C PRO A 44 -19.63 10.63 0.28
N LEU A 45 -20.92 10.33 0.05
CA LEU A 45 -21.35 9.25 -0.84
C LEU A 45 -20.74 9.32 -2.25
N TRP A 46 -20.58 10.52 -2.80
CA TRP A 46 -20.02 10.74 -4.14
C TRP A 46 -18.50 10.46 -4.22
N LEU A 47 -17.76 10.52 -3.10
CA LEU A 47 -16.34 10.15 -3.05
C LEU A 47 -16.11 8.67 -2.73
N ARG A 48 -17.12 7.95 -2.23
CA ARG A 48 -16.96 6.54 -1.83
C ARG A 48 -16.52 5.61 -2.98
N PRO A 49 -16.95 5.79 -4.24
CA PRO A 49 -16.41 5.00 -5.36
C PRO A 49 -14.89 5.10 -5.52
N ALA A 50 -14.28 6.23 -5.15
CA ALA A 50 -12.82 6.36 -5.16
C ALA A 50 -12.17 5.41 -4.14
N ASN A 51 -12.78 5.20 -2.97
CA ASN A 51 -12.31 4.23 -1.99
C ASN A 51 -12.44 2.78 -2.49
N LEU A 52 -13.43 2.46 -3.32
CA LEU A 52 -13.49 1.15 -3.97
C LEU A 52 -12.30 0.95 -4.92
N ALA A 53 -12.00 1.95 -5.76
CA ALA A 53 -10.86 1.88 -6.66
C ALA A 53 -9.53 1.71 -5.90
N LEU A 54 -9.35 2.47 -4.81
CA LEU A 54 -8.17 2.38 -3.95
C LEU A 54 -8.08 1.03 -3.21
N CYS A 55 -9.21 0.50 -2.72
CA CYS A 55 -9.27 -0.83 -2.12
C CYS A 55 -8.81 -1.92 -3.10
N LEU A 56 -9.29 -1.89 -4.34
CA LEU A 56 -8.89 -2.85 -5.38
C LEU A 56 -7.41 -2.67 -5.75
N LEU A 57 -6.95 -1.43 -5.89
CA LEU A 57 -5.56 -1.13 -6.25
C LEU A 57 -4.57 -1.61 -5.17
N TRP A 58 -4.86 -1.34 -3.89
CA TRP A 58 -4.02 -1.80 -2.79
C TRP A 58 -4.05 -3.32 -2.64
N SER A 59 -5.20 -3.95 -2.86
CA SER A 59 -5.29 -5.42 -2.90
C SER A 59 -4.43 -6.01 -4.02
N PHE A 60 -4.46 -5.39 -5.21
CA PHE A 60 -3.63 -5.79 -6.34
C PHE A 60 -2.13 -5.66 -6.03
N PHE A 61 -1.72 -4.58 -5.35
CA PHE A 61 -0.33 -4.43 -4.91
C PHE A 61 0.05 -5.49 -3.89
N GLY A 62 -0.76 -5.73 -2.86
CA GLY A 62 -0.52 -6.80 -1.89
C GLY A 62 -0.35 -8.17 -2.56
N TYR A 63 -1.25 -8.50 -3.49
CA TYR A 63 -1.15 -9.71 -4.31
C TYR A 63 0.15 -9.77 -5.14
N SER A 64 0.55 -8.65 -5.75
CA SER A 64 1.79 -8.56 -6.54
C SER A 64 3.04 -8.84 -5.69
N TYR A 65 3.08 -8.40 -4.42
CA TYR A 65 4.18 -8.75 -3.51
C TYR A 65 4.20 -10.24 -3.16
N LEU A 66 3.04 -10.88 -2.96
CA LEU A 66 2.98 -12.33 -2.72
C LEU A 66 3.52 -13.14 -3.91
N LEU A 67 3.23 -12.70 -5.13
CA LEU A 67 3.79 -13.30 -6.35
C LEU A 67 5.30 -13.03 -6.46
N PHE A 68 5.72 -11.78 -6.26
CA PHE A 68 7.12 -11.36 -6.36
C PHE A 68 8.02 -12.09 -5.35
N GLY A 69 7.54 -12.28 -4.11
CA GLY A 69 8.25 -13.03 -3.08
C GLY A 69 8.18 -14.54 -3.20
N ARG A 70 7.55 -15.08 -4.25
CA ARG A 70 7.32 -16.52 -4.45
C ARG A 70 6.59 -17.17 -3.26
N VAL A 71 5.72 -16.41 -2.59
CA VAL A 71 4.81 -16.91 -1.56
C VAL A 71 3.66 -17.66 -2.24
N LEU A 72 3.13 -17.07 -3.32
CA LEU A 72 2.19 -17.69 -4.23
C LEU A 72 2.89 -18.06 -5.54
N THR A 73 2.38 -19.09 -6.22
CA THR A 73 2.83 -19.47 -7.55
C THR A 73 2.38 -18.43 -8.57
N SER A 74 3.31 -17.93 -9.38
CA SER A 74 3.04 -16.93 -10.42
C SER A 74 3.07 -17.56 -11.81
N SER A 75 2.10 -17.22 -12.65
CA SER A 75 2.15 -17.43 -14.10
C SER A 75 2.78 -16.25 -14.85
N TRP A 76 3.10 -15.15 -14.15
CA TRP A 76 3.62 -13.92 -14.75
C TRP A 76 5.13 -14.01 -14.89
N GLN A 77 5.65 -13.43 -15.98
CA GLN A 77 7.10 -13.32 -16.18
C GLN A 77 7.74 -12.50 -15.06
N GLU A 78 8.90 -12.94 -14.56
CA GLU A 78 9.61 -12.27 -13.47
C GLU A 78 9.90 -10.80 -13.80
N LYS A 79 10.31 -10.50 -15.04
CA LYS A 79 10.53 -9.12 -15.51
C LYS A 79 9.29 -8.23 -15.34
N THR A 80 8.10 -8.77 -15.54
CA THR A 80 6.83 -8.03 -15.35
C THR A 80 6.59 -7.73 -13.88
N LEU A 81 6.79 -8.71 -13.00
CA LEU A 81 6.66 -8.51 -11.55
C LEU A 81 7.69 -7.50 -11.02
N THR A 82 8.95 -7.60 -11.45
CA THR A 82 10.00 -6.64 -11.07
C THR A 82 9.63 -5.20 -11.50
N ARG A 83 9.07 -5.02 -12.71
CA ARG A 83 8.60 -3.70 -13.17
C ARG A 83 7.45 -3.16 -12.32
N ILE A 84 6.47 -4.01 -12.01
CA ILE A 84 5.33 -3.62 -11.17
C ILE A 84 5.81 -3.20 -9.79
N VAL A 85 6.59 -4.04 -9.11
CA VAL A 85 7.13 -3.72 -7.79
C VAL A 85 8.02 -2.48 -7.84
N GLY A 86 8.80 -2.30 -8.91
CA GLY A 86 9.57 -1.07 -9.17
C GLY A 86 8.69 0.18 -9.21
N LEU A 87 7.62 0.19 -10.02
CA LEU A 87 6.68 1.31 -10.09
C LEU A 87 5.97 1.56 -8.76
N VAL A 88 5.53 0.49 -8.07
CA VAL A 88 4.91 0.58 -6.75
C VAL A 88 5.89 1.16 -5.71
N THR A 89 7.17 0.85 -5.82
CA THR A 89 8.21 1.39 -4.92
C THR A 89 8.40 2.89 -5.12
N ILE A 90 8.42 3.35 -6.38
CA ILE A 90 8.47 4.79 -6.68
C ILE A 90 7.23 5.49 -6.11
N PHE A 91 6.05 4.91 -6.34
CA PHE A 91 4.79 5.40 -5.78
C PHE A 91 4.84 5.47 -4.24
N LEU A 92 5.33 4.43 -3.56
CA LEU A 92 5.49 4.39 -2.11
C LEU A 92 6.44 5.47 -1.59
N GLY A 93 7.53 5.74 -2.31
CA GLY A 93 8.45 6.82 -1.98
C GLY A 93 7.76 8.19 -2.02
N LEU A 94 6.99 8.45 -3.08
CA LEU A 94 6.17 9.67 -3.17
C LEU A 94 5.12 9.72 -2.06
N ALA A 95 4.34 8.65 -1.86
CA ALA A 95 3.31 8.58 -0.83
C ALA A 95 3.88 8.84 0.57
N THR A 96 5.06 8.30 0.87
CA THR A 96 5.78 8.55 2.13
C THR A 96 6.10 10.04 2.31
N LEU A 97 6.62 10.70 1.27
CA LEU A 97 6.89 12.14 1.32
C LEU A 97 5.61 12.96 1.53
N PHE A 98 4.54 12.62 0.82
CA PHE A 98 3.25 13.31 0.97
C PHE A 98 2.68 13.12 2.39
N ASN A 99 2.65 11.89 2.90
CA ASN A 99 2.13 11.61 4.24
C ASN A 99 2.92 12.36 5.32
N PHE A 100 4.26 12.33 5.28
CA PHE A 100 5.07 12.95 6.32
C PHE A 100 5.20 14.47 6.22
N PHE A 101 5.23 15.04 5.01
CA PHE A 101 5.58 16.45 4.85
C PHE A 101 4.41 17.32 4.38
N ILE A 102 3.41 16.74 3.72
CA ILE A 102 2.33 17.50 3.09
C ILE A 102 1.00 17.30 3.82
N SER A 103 0.73 16.11 4.36
CA SER A 103 -0.53 15.86 5.06
C SER A 103 -0.69 16.76 6.30
N GLY A 104 -1.89 17.35 6.41
CA GLY A 104 -2.34 18.08 7.59
C GLY A 104 -2.90 17.19 8.69
N SER A 105 -3.15 15.90 8.43
CA SER A 105 -3.71 14.98 9.42
C SER A 105 -2.63 14.30 10.25
N PHE A 106 -2.79 14.32 11.57
CA PHE A 106 -1.93 13.57 12.49
C PHE A 106 -1.90 12.07 12.19
N PHE A 107 -3.06 11.47 11.91
CA PHE A 107 -3.16 10.04 11.63
C PHE A 107 -2.50 9.67 10.30
N GLU A 108 -2.66 10.50 9.28
CA GLU A 108 -2.03 10.23 7.99
C GLU A 108 -0.51 10.43 8.09
N LYS A 109 -0.05 11.43 8.84
CA LYS A 109 1.37 11.70 9.05
C LYS A 109 2.09 10.58 9.79
N TYR A 110 1.52 10.10 10.90
CA TYR A 110 2.23 9.20 11.79
C TYR A 110 1.80 7.73 11.69
N VAL A 111 0.56 7.43 11.27
CA VAL A 111 0.11 6.05 11.12
C VAL A 111 0.27 5.58 9.68
N THR A 112 -0.48 6.15 8.73
CA THR A 112 -0.37 5.70 7.34
C THR A 112 0.98 6.08 6.73
N GLY A 113 1.57 7.22 7.12
CA GLY A 113 2.94 7.62 6.80
C GLY A 113 3.97 6.58 7.23
N SER A 114 3.91 6.11 8.48
CA SER A 114 4.80 5.06 8.97
C SER A 114 4.57 3.72 8.25
N ILE A 115 3.32 3.36 7.95
CA ILE A 115 3.01 2.17 7.15
C ILE A 115 3.63 2.30 5.76
N THR A 116 3.43 3.42 5.07
CA THR A 116 3.99 3.64 3.73
C THR A 116 5.51 3.64 3.72
N LEU A 117 6.17 4.23 4.73
CA LEU A 117 7.62 4.20 4.86
C LEU A 117 8.14 2.79 5.10
N LEU A 118 7.50 2.04 6.01
CA LEU A 118 7.89 0.66 6.27
C LEU A 118 7.75 -0.19 5.00
N THR A 119 6.62 -0.09 4.30
CA THR A 119 6.41 -0.82 3.04
C THR A 119 7.41 -0.38 1.96
N PHE A 120 7.74 0.90 1.89
CA PHE A 120 8.76 1.44 0.97
C PHE A 120 10.13 0.83 1.23
N LEU A 121 10.59 0.84 2.48
CA LEU A 121 11.90 0.30 2.86
C LEU A 121 12.00 -1.21 2.59
N ILE A 122 10.94 -1.96 2.91
CA ILE A 122 10.89 -3.40 2.59
C ILE A 122 10.96 -3.61 1.08
N SER A 123 10.20 -2.83 0.31
CA SER A 123 10.19 -2.96 -1.15
C SER A 123 11.53 -2.63 -1.79
N LEU A 124 12.17 -1.54 -1.37
CA LEU A 124 13.52 -1.18 -1.81
C LEU A 124 14.51 -2.31 -1.55
N PHE A 125 14.48 -2.87 -0.34
CA PHE A 125 15.36 -3.97 0.02
C PHE A 125 15.09 -5.23 -0.83
N MET A 126 13.82 -5.55 -1.07
CA MET A 126 13.45 -6.69 -1.93
C MET A 126 13.90 -6.49 -3.38
N LEU A 127 13.75 -5.30 -3.94
CA LEU A 127 14.22 -4.97 -5.29
C LEU A 127 15.75 -4.99 -5.39
N TYR A 128 16.45 -4.44 -4.39
CA TYR A 128 17.90 -4.48 -4.32
C TYR A 128 18.45 -5.91 -4.33
N ARG A 129 17.80 -6.82 -3.60
CA ARG A 129 18.19 -8.23 -3.51
C ARG A 129 17.84 -9.05 -4.75
N HIS A 130 16.86 -8.62 -5.53
CA HIS A 130 16.40 -9.31 -6.74
C HIS A 130 17.21 -8.93 -7.99
N ASN A 131 17.97 -7.83 -7.94
CA ASN A 131 18.94 -7.43 -8.97
C ASN A 131 20.31 -8.05 -8.72
#